data_AF-A0ABD2NU86-F1
#
_entry.id   AF-A0ABD2NU86-F1
#
_cell.length_a   1.000
_cell.length_b   1.000
_cell.length_c   1.000
_cell.angle_alpha   90.00
_cell.angle_beta   90.00
_cell.angle_gamma   90.00
#
_symmetry.space_group_name_H-M   'P 1'
#
loop_
_entity.id
_entity.type
_entity.pdbx_description
1 polymer ?
#
loop_
_entity_poly.entity_id
_entity_poly.type
_entity_poly.pdbx_seq_one_letter_code
_entity_poly.pdbx_strand_id
1 'polypeptide(L)'
;MDMILDRHLLIIETLALKQFNHVNNDNNKVLDLIFSINECRILDDFAPLVKKDSNQPPINFIFDMRVQSIPDLGVNYAARKEFNFRKANFSSIYEMILNADWSTVMKVADDPDEAC
;
A
#
# COMPACT_ATOMS: atom_id res chain seq x y z
N MET A 1 4.86 -24.43 6.38
CA MET A 1 3.73 -23.52 6.09
C MET A 1 3.29 -22.74 7.34
N ASP A 2 3.70 -23.17 8.55
CA ASP A 2 3.34 -22.49 9.81
C ASP A 2 4.17 -21.24 10.14
N MET A 3 5.42 -21.16 9.69
CA MET A 3 6.32 -20.04 10.04
C MET A 3 5.90 -18.68 9.46
N ILE A 4 5.11 -18.67 8.38
CA ILE A 4 4.60 -17.44 7.75
C ILE A 4 3.39 -16.92 8.52
N LEU A 5 2.50 -17.81 8.98
CA LEU A 5 1.34 -17.41 9.79
C LEU A 5 1.75 -16.75 11.11
N ASP A 6 2.78 -17.29 11.78
CA ASP A 6 3.29 -16.72 13.04
C ASP A 6 3.87 -15.31 12.87
N ARG A 7 4.56 -15.03 11.77
CA ARG A 7 5.11 -13.68 11.51
C ARG A 7 4.01 -12.65 11.23
N HIS A 8 2.93 -13.04 10.56
CA HIS A 8 1.81 -12.15 10.29
C HIS A 8 1.04 -11.82 11.58
N LEU A 9 0.82 -12.82 12.44
CA LEU A 9 0.23 -12.63 13.78
C LEU A 9 1.08 -11.68 14.63
N LEU A 10 2.40 -11.87 14.62
CA LEU A 10 3.31 -10.99 15.36
C LEU A 10 3.19 -9.53 14.92
N ILE A 11 3.13 -9.25 13.62
CA ILE A 11 3.00 -7.88 13.10
C ILE A 11 1.66 -7.26 13.50
N ILE A 12 0.57 -8.04 13.39
CA ILE A 12 -0.78 -7.59 13.75
C ILE A 12 -0.85 -7.22 15.22
N GLU A 13 -0.31 -8.07 16.10
CA GLU A 13 -0.30 -7.84 17.54
C GLU A 13 0.62 -6.67 17.92
N THR A 14 1.83 -6.63 17.36
CA THR A 14 2.84 -5.59 17.68
C THR A 14 2.36 -4.20 17.29
N LEU A 15 1.66 -4.08 16.17
CA LEU A 15 1.17 -2.81 15.65
C LEU A 15 -0.27 -2.51 16.09
N ALA A 16 -0.88 -3.37 16.93
CA ALA A 16 -2.27 -3.28 17.37
C ALA A 16 -3.26 -3.07 16.19
N LEU A 17 -2.99 -3.76 15.07
CA LEU A 17 -3.79 -3.63 13.87
C LEU A 17 -5.15 -4.31 14.06
N LYS A 18 -6.20 -3.63 13.62
CA LYS A 18 -7.55 -4.18 13.55
C LYS A 18 -7.87 -4.57 12.12
N GLN A 19 -8.57 -5.68 11.96
CA GLN A 19 -9.02 -6.18 10.67
C GLN A 19 -10.35 -5.50 10.27
N PHE A 20 -10.43 -4.96 9.05
CA PHE A 20 -11.59 -4.22 8.55
C PHE A 20 -12.24 -4.88 7.33
N ASN A 21 -12.25 -6.20 7.25
CA ASN A 21 -12.69 -6.92 6.05
C ASN A 21 -14.23 -7.01 5.98
N HIS A 22 -14.86 -6.01 5.39
CA HIS A 22 -16.33 -5.95 5.31
C HIS A 22 -16.89 -6.22 3.91
N VAL A 23 -16.04 -6.36 2.89
CA VAL A 23 -16.46 -6.59 1.51
C VAL A 23 -16.44 -8.08 1.19
N ASN A 24 -17.62 -8.60 0.86
CA ASN A 24 -17.79 -9.94 0.34
C ASN A 24 -18.00 -9.88 -1.17
N ASN A 25 -17.55 -10.91 -1.90
CA ASN A 25 -17.99 -11.12 -3.28
C ASN A 25 -19.44 -11.63 -3.34
N ASP A 26 -19.95 -11.79 -4.56
CA ASP A 26 -21.26 -12.37 -4.85
C ASP A 26 -21.45 -13.81 -4.30
N ASN A 27 -20.35 -14.48 -3.91
CA ASN A 27 -20.36 -15.80 -3.28
C ASN A 27 -20.25 -15.75 -1.75
N ASN A 28 -20.46 -14.58 -1.12
CA ASN A 28 -20.31 -14.37 0.32
C ASN A 28 -18.91 -14.70 0.87
N LYS A 29 -17.88 -14.67 0.03
CA LYS A 29 -16.48 -14.81 0.48
C LYS A 29 -15.88 -13.43 0.68
N VAL A 30 -15.20 -13.26 1.82
CA VAL A 30 -14.40 -12.08 2.11
C VAL A 30 -13.33 -11.93 1.03
N LEU A 31 -13.33 -10.80 0.33
CA LEU A 31 -12.37 -10.52 -0.74
C LEU A 31 -11.14 -9.75 -0.27
N ASP A 32 -11.29 -9.03 0.83
CA ASP A 32 -10.32 -8.04 1.24
C ASP A 32 -9.61 -8.48 2.51
N LEU A 33 -8.34 -8.11 2.63
CA LEU A 33 -7.55 -8.29 3.84
C LEU A 33 -6.91 -6.95 4.20
N ILE A 34 -7.54 -6.25 5.14
CA ILE A 34 -7.18 -4.87 5.50
C ILE A 34 -6.96 -4.80 6.99
N PHE A 35 -5.74 -4.43 7.33
CA PHE A 35 -5.29 -4.23 8.69
C PHE A 35 -4.95 -2.74 8.88
N SER A 36 -5.61 -2.10 9.84
CA SER A 36 -5.40 -0.68 10.13
C SER A 36 -5.44 -0.44 11.64
N ILE A 37 -4.61 0.50 12.10
CA ILE A 37 -4.64 0.98 13.49
C ILE A 37 -5.87 1.90 13.69
N ASN A 38 -6.18 2.69 12.66
CA ASN A 38 -7.29 3.63 12.68
C ASN A 38 -8.55 2.98 12.12
N GLU A 39 -9.72 3.44 12.59
CA GLU A 39 -10.99 3.08 11.99
C GLU A 39 -10.99 3.44 10.50
N CYS A 40 -11.29 2.45 9.66
CA CYS A 40 -11.44 2.60 8.23
C CYS A 40 -12.85 2.17 7.85
N ARG A 41 -13.48 2.93 6.95
CA ARG A 41 -14.72 2.51 6.31
C ARG A 41 -14.41 2.08 4.90
N ILE A 42 -14.80 0.85 4.58
CA ILE A 42 -14.80 0.37 3.22
C ILE A 42 -16.17 0.70 2.61
N LEU A 43 -16.16 1.38 1.48
CA LEU A 43 -17.37 1.74 0.75
C LEU A 43 -17.29 1.20 -0.68
N ASP A 44 -18.44 0.76 -1.18
CA ASP A 44 -18.61 0.54 -2.61
C ASP A 44 -18.62 1.89 -3.35
N ASP A 45 -18.11 1.89 -4.59
CA ASP A 45 -18.25 3.05 -5.47
C ASP A 45 -19.72 3.25 -5.85
N PHE A 46 -20.22 4.48 -5.68
CA PHE A 46 -21.59 4.87 -6.00
C PHE A 46 -21.80 5.15 -7.49
N ALA A 47 -20.73 5.37 -8.25
CA ALA A 47 -20.80 5.75 -9.67
C ALA A 47 -19.64 5.14 -10.50
N PRO A 48 -19.57 3.81 -10.64
CA PRO A 48 -18.48 3.18 -11.37
C PRO A 48 -18.51 3.56 -12.86
N LEU A 49 -17.41 4.14 -13.35
CA LEU A 49 -17.26 4.55 -14.77
C LEU A 49 -17.16 3.35 -15.73
N VAL A 50 -16.83 2.18 -15.19
CA VAL A 50 -16.70 0.92 -15.92
C VAL A 50 -17.45 -0.18 -15.17
N LYS A 51 -17.83 -1.25 -15.88
CA LYS A 51 -18.50 -2.38 -15.25
C LYS A 51 -17.59 -2.97 -14.14
N LYS A 52 -18.14 -3.13 -12.94
CA LYS A 52 -17.47 -3.73 -11.79
C LYS A 52 -17.03 -5.17 -12.12
N ASP A 53 -15.77 -5.51 -11.86
CA ASP A 53 -15.31 -6.90 -11.88
C ASP A 53 -15.87 -7.60 -10.64
N SER A 54 -16.63 -8.67 -10.83
CA SER A 54 -17.23 -9.44 -9.72
C SER A 54 -16.20 -10.25 -8.93
N ASN A 55 -15.03 -10.52 -9.51
CA ASN A 55 -13.93 -11.20 -8.83
C ASN A 55 -13.02 -10.23 -8.07
N GLN A 56 -12.92 -8.98 -8.55
CA GLN A 56 -12.06 -7.94 -7.98
C GLN A 56 -12.80 -6.60 -7.96
N PRO A 57 -13.79 -6.44 -7.07
CA PRO A 57 -14.50 -5.19 -6.93
C PRO A 57 -13.51 -4.07 -6.53
N PRO A 58 -13.62 -2.87 -7.12
CA PRO A 58 -12.85 -1.72 -6.69
C PRO A 58 -13.28 -1.34 -5.27
N ILE A 59 -12.29 -1.03 -4.44
CA ILE A 59 -12.50 -0.79 -3.02
C ILE A 59 -12.14 0.66 -2.70
N ASN A 60 -13.07 1.39 -2.11
CA ASN A 60 -12.81 2.74 -1.62
C ASN A 60 -12.57 2.72 -0.10
N PHE A 61 -11.45 3.30 0.32
CA PHE A 61 -11.08 3.43 1.73
C PHE A 61 -11.18 4.87 2.19
N ILE A 62 -11.90 5.10 3.28
CA ILE A 62 -11.89 6.37 3.98
C ILE A 62 -11.16 6.19 5.30
N PHE A 63 -10.10 6.97 5.50
CA PHE A 63 -9.36 7.06 6.75
C PHE A 63 -9.59 8.42 7.38
N ASP A 64 -10.09 8.44 8.62
CA ASP A 64 -10.12 9.65 9.43
C ASP A 64 -8.71 9.91 9.98
N MET A 65 -7.85 10.48 9.13
CA MET A 65 -6.52 10.91 9.56
C MET A 65 -6.66 12.15 10.43
N ARG A 66 -6.61 11.96 11.75
CA ARG A 66 -6.29 13.06 12.66
C ARG A 66 -4.83 13.41 12.44
N VAL A 67 -4.57 14.40 11.58
CA VAL A 67 -3.26 15.01 11.47
C VAL A 67 -2.96 15.65 12.81
N GLN A 68 -2.31 14.91 13.70
CA GLN A 68 -1.61 15.53 14.81
C GLN A 68 -0.61 16.47 14.15
N SER A 69 -0.68 17.77 14.48
CA SER A 69 0.33 18.73 14.05
C SER A 69 1.67 18.09 14.35
N ILE A 70 2.42 17.77 13.29
CA ILE A 70 3.75 17.18 13.46
C ILE A 70 4.49 18.19 14.34
N PRO A 71 4.95 17.82 15.56
CA PRO A 71 5.76 18.74 16.34
C PRO A 71 6.91 19.14 15.42
N ASP A 72 7.10 20.45 15.21
CA ASP A 72 8.07 21.00 14.26
C ASP A 72 9.39 20.24 14.43
N LEU A 73 9.66 19.27 13.54
CA LEU A 73 10.73 18.29 13.73
C LEU A 73 12.12 18.94 13.52
N GLY A 74 12.20 20.27 13.49
CA GLY A 74 13.37 21.03 13.06
C GLY A 74 13.78 20.70 11.62
N VAL A 75 12.94 19.97 10.88
CA VAL A 75 13.19 19.64 9.48
C VAL A 75 12.94 20.92 8.72
N ASN A 76 14.01 21.54 8.26
CA ASN A 76 13.97 22.79 7.52
C ASN A 76 13.17 22.61 6.22
N TYR A 77 11.85 22.81 6.28
CA TYR A 77 10.94 22.68 5.14
C TYR A 77 11.32 23.62 3.99
N ALA A 78 12.06 24.69 4.27
CA ALA A 78 12.62 25.59 3.24
C ALA A 78 13.68 24.93 2.33
N ALA A 79 14.25 23.79 2.75
CA ALA A 79 15.21 23.02 1.94
C ALA A 79 14.54 21.97 1.03
N ARG A 80 13.24 21.72 1.17
CA ARG A 80 12.53 20.82 0.26
C ARG A 80 12.20 21.57 -1.03
N LYS A 81 13.00 21.32 -2.07
CA LYS A 81 12.54 21.56 -3.45
C LYS A 81 11.26 20.76 -3.62
N GLU A 82 10.12 21.44 -3.70
CA GLU A 82 8.88 20.82 -4.14
C GLU A 82 9.15 20.16 -5.49
N PHE A 83 9.10 18.83 -5.53
CA PHE A 83 9.30 18.10 -6.77
C PHE A 83 8.03 18.27 -7.60
N ASN A 84 8.09 19.15 -8.60
CA ASN A 84 6.98 19.33 -9.53
C ASN A 84 6.95 18.12 -10.47
N PHE A 85 6.09 17.14 -10.16
CA PHE A 85 5.91 15.92 -10.97
C PHE A 85 5.51 16.21 -12.43
N ARG A 86 4.97 17.39 -12.74
CA ARG A 86 4.66 17.79 -14.13
C ARG A 86 5.90 18.20 -14.92
N LYS A 87 7.03 18.47 -14.25
CA LYS A 87 8.32 18.84 -14.85
C LYS A 87 9.35 17.71 -14.81
N ALA A 88 8.95 16.50 -14.43
CA ALA A 88 9.83 15.35 -14.47
C ALA A 88 10.22 15.06 -15.92
N ASN A 89 11.52 14.85 -16.18
CA ASN A 89 11.98 14.43 -17.49
C ASN A 89 11.71 12.92 -17.64
N PHE A 90 10.48 12.59 -18.03
CA PHE A 90 10.03 11.21 -18.14
C PHE A 90 10.91 10.40 -19.08
N SER A 91 11.36 10.97 -20.19
CA SER A 91 12.27 10.29 -21.12
C SER A 91 13.55 9.83 -20.42
N SER A 92 14.20 10.71 -19.65
CA SER A 92 15.40 10.33 -18.89
C SER A 92 15.09 9.32 -17.78
N ILE A 93 13.95 9.42 -17.10
CA ILE A 93 13.53 8.44 -16.09
C ILE A 93 13.35 7.07 -16.74
N TYR A 94 12.69 6.99 -17.91
CA TYR A 94 12.52 5.74 -18.63
C TYR A 94 13.85 5.17 -19.12
N GLU A 95 14.76 6.00 -19.64
CA GLU A 95 16.10 5.56 -20.00
C GLU A 95 16.88 5.02 -18.79
N MET A 96 16.77 5.67 -17.63
CA MET A 96 17.40 5.20 -16.39
C MET A 96 16.81 3.87 -15.93
N ILE A 97 15.48 3.70 -16.00
CA ILE A 97 14.80 2.44 -15.64
C ILE A 97 15.20 1.31 -16.60
N LEU A 98 15.26 1.59 -17.91
CA LEU A 98 15.63 0.60 -18.93
C LEU A 98 17.08 0.14 -18.79
N ASN A 99 17.98 1.04 -18.42
CA ASN A 99 19.41 0.74 -18.25
C ASN A 99 19.79 0.36 -16.82
N ALA A 100 18.83 0.33 -15.88
CA ALA A 100 19.09 -0.10 -14.51
C ALA A 100 19.41 -1.60 -14.50
N ASP A 101 20.40 -1.99 -13.69
CA ASP A 101 20.68 -3.40 -13.45
C ASP A 101 19.67 -3.96 -12.44
N TRP A 102 18.76 -4.79 -12.96
CA TRP A 102 17.74 -5.46 -12.17
C TRP A 102 18.23 -6.77 -11.56
N SER A 103 19.47 -7.20 -11.83
CA SER A 103 19.97 -8.52 -11.39
C SER A 103 19.89 -8.71 -9.88
N THR A 104 20.16 -7.67 -9.10
CA THR A 104 20.03 -7.69 -7.64
C THR A 104 18.59 -7.87 -7.18
N VAL A 105 17.64 -7.18 -7.83
CA VAL A 105 16.21 -7.28 -7.50
C VAL A 105 15.67 -8.67 -7.86
N MET A 106 16.09 -9.20 -9.01
CA MET A 106 15.65 -10.52 -9.47
C MET A 106 16.22 -11.65 -8.60
N LYS A 107 17.47 -11.54 -8.14
CA LYS A 107 18.05 -12.51 -7.20
C LYS A 107 17.26 -12.62 -5.90
N VAL A 108 16.88 -11.48 -5.32
CA VAL A 108 16.03 -11.43 -4.11
C VAL A 108 14.61 -11.95 -4.37
N ALA A 109 14.10 -11.82 -5.60
CA ALA A 109 12.80 -12.36 -5.97
C ALA A 109 12.82 -13.89 -6.13
N ASP A 110 13.93 -14.44 -6.62
CA ASP A 110 14.11 -15.88 -6.81
C ASP A 110 14.48 -16.61 -5.51
N ASP A 111 15.21 -15.95 -4.61
CA ASP A 111 15.54 -16.45 -3.26
C ASP A 111 15.32 -15.37 -2.19
N PRO A 112 14.15 -15.32 -1.55
CA PRO A 112 13.84 -14.32 -0.53
C PRO A 112 14.66 -14.49 0.76
N ASP A 113 15.37 -15.60 0.95
CA ASP A 113 16.22 -15.84 2.11
C ASP A 113 17.63 -15.21 1.96
N GLU A 114 18.06 -14.82 0.75
CA GLU A 114 19.33 -14.10 0.49
C GLU A 114 19.28 -12.61 0.87
N ALA A 115 18.10 -12.05 1.15
CA ALA A 115 17.91 -10.63 1.44
C ALA A 115 18.04 -10.26 2.94
N CYS A 116 18.37 -11.22 3.81
CA CYS A 116 18.51 -11.04 5.26
C CYS A 116 19.97 -10.94 5.72
#